data_AF-A0A2P8HBK5-F1
#
_entry.id   AF-A0A2P8HBK5-F1
#
_cell.length_a   1.000
_cell.length_b   1.000
_cell.length_c   1.000
_cell.angle_alpha   90.00
_cell.angle_beta   90.00
_cell.angle_gamma   90.00
#
_symmetry.space_group_name_H-M   'P 1'
#
loop_
_entity.id
_entity.type
_entity.pdbx_description
1 polymer ?
#
loop_
_entity_poly.entity_id
_entity_poly.type
_entity_poly.pdbx_seq_one_letter_code
_entity_poly.pdbx_strand_id
1 'polypeptide(L)'
;MPLMNDLKMLQKKSDEQGVLSIYLSTDFSSKSQQAGEWKILLKNGLKRLEEYVEKSGSHDELKAYKKISAEADKAIREQQANMQRSVVLFASADGEVWTEKYLQVPVETEFHWEKTPATDQLEKLQESFPSAGLILVQQRDVAYVDIGLGEVKDEMQYSWELDSEDWKEYKGNATSVRVASGSTQMDELKHRFEENRHRWYKSLASVLDKKVKDHGNQELYLIGSKEYVQDLQKHLNKEVTDVIPKNLFSSPSHELLNVVYDENVR
;
A
#
# COMPACT_ATOMS: atom_id res chain seq x y z
N MET A 1 8.02 -3.07 -4.40
CA MET A 1 9.05 -2.09 -3.96
C MET A 1 8.38 -1.10 -3.02
N PRO A 2 8.85 -0.92 -1.79
CA PRO A 2 8.22 -0.02 -0.85
C PRO A 2 8.40 1.44 -1.31
N LEU A 3 7.30 2.18 -1.38
CA LEU A 3 7.25 3.57 -1.85
C LEU A 3 8.21 4.51 -1.10
N MET A 4 8.60 4.15 0.12
CA MET A 4 9.63 4.87 0.89
C MET A 4 11.02 4.87 0.21
N ASN A 5 11.36 3.79 -0.50
CA ASN A 5 12.62 3.74 -1.25
C ASN A 5 12.53 4.62 -2.50
N ASP A 6 11.38 4.62 -3.18
CA ASP A 6 11.12 5.47 -4.33
C ASP A 6 11.17 6.96 -3.92
N LEU A 7 10.52 7.33 -2.81
CA LEU A 7 10.52 8.70 -2.29
C LEU A 7 11.93 9.19 -1.92
N LYS A 8 12.73 8.38 -1.22
CA LYS A 8 14.13 8.72 -0.90
C LYS A 8 15.01 8.84 -2.14
N MET A 9 14.72 8.08 -3.18
CA MET A 9 15.41 8.19 -4.47
C MET A 9 15.03 9.50 -5.17
N LEU A 10 13.73 9.81 -5.22
CA LEU A 10 13.20 11.03 -5.82
C LEU A 10 13.75 12.29 -5.14
N GLN A 11 13.74 12.35 -3.81
CA GLN A 11 14.27 13.49 -3.05
C GLN A 11 15.76 13.78 -3.30
N LYS A 12 16.53 12.77 -3.72
CA LYS A 12 17.96 12.92 -4.03
C LYS A 12 18.21 13.26 -5.50
N LYS A 13 17.19 13.20 -6.34
CA LYS A 13 17.33 13.44 -7.78
C LYS A 13 17.25 14.94 -8.07
N SER A 14 18.15 15.35 -8.95
CA SER A 14 18.14 16.64 -9.61
C SER A 14 18.41 16.39 -11.10
N ASP A 15 17.68 17.10 -11.95
CA ASP A 15 17.91 17.13 -13.39
C ASP A 15 17.88 18.60 -13.85
N GLU A 16 18.99 19.04 -14.45
CA GLU A 16 19.11 20.42 -14.95
C GLU A 16 18.13 20.71 -16.11
N GLN A 17 17.72 19.69 -16.85
CA GLN A 17 16.75 19.81 -17.94
C GLN A 17 15.29 19.75 -17.45
N GLY A 18 15.07 19.29 -16.22
CA GLY A 18 13.77 19.30 -15.56
C GLY A 18 13.18 17.91 -15.30
N VAL A 19 12.31 17.87 -14.31
CA VAL A 19 11.55 16.72 -13.85
C VAL A 19 10.08 17.07 -13.90
N LEU A 20 9.30 16.26 -14.62
CA LEU A 20 7.85 16.32 -14.62
C LEU A 20 7.33 15.59 -13.39
N SER A 21 6.56 16.30 -12.56
CA SER A 21 5.80 15.71 -11.45
C SER A 21 4.31 15.93 -11.70
N ILE A 22 3.55 14.83 -11.74
CA ILE A 22 2.10 14.84 -11.95
C ILE A 22 1.43 14.22 -10.74
N TYR A 23 0.52 14.97 -10.13
CA TYR A 23 -0.48 14.47 -9.20
C TYR A 23 -1.83 14.67 -9.87
N LEU A 24 -2.57 13.60 -10.09
CA LEU A 24 -3.85 13.66 -10.78
C LEU A 24 -4.90 12.93 -9.97
N SER A 25 -5.92 13.67 -9.51
CA SER A 25 -7.11 13.07 -8.94
C SER A 25 -7.94 12.41 -10.06
N THR A 26 -8.34 11.17 -9.82
CA THR A 26 -9.24 10.37 -10.66
C THR A 26 -10.46 9.92 -9.88
N ASP A 27 -10.78 10.58 -8.77
CA ASP A 27 -11.81 10.14 -7.84
C ASP A 27 -13.25 10.33 -8.38
N PHE A 28 -13.78 9.23 -8.94
CA PHE A 28 -15.14 9.16 -9.49
C PHE A 28 -16.25 9.13 -8.43
N SER A 29 -15.93 9.14 -7.12
CA SER A 29 -16.93 9.10 -6.04
C SER A 29 -17.70 10.42 -5.89
N SER A 30 -17.13 11.54 -6.34
CA SER A 30 -17.80 12.83 -6.30
C SER A 30 -18.83 12.94 -7.43
N LYS A 31 -20.09 13.30 -7.10
CA LYS A 31 -21.17 13.51 -8.08
C LYS A 31 -20.85 14.54 -9.17
N SER A 32 -19.82 15.37 -8.95
CA SER A 32 -19.33 16.36 -9.90
C SER A 32 -18.40 15.80 -10.95
N GLN A 33 -17.61 14.74 -10.65
CA GLN A 33 -16.63 14.20 -11.60
C GLN A 33 -17.25 13.11 -12.47
N GLN A 34 -17.59 13.44 -13.71
CA GLN A 34 -17.99 12.43 -14.70
C GLN A 34 -16.79 11.58 -15.13
N ALA A 35 -17.05 10.32 -15.52
CA ALA A 35 -16.06 9.40 -16.06
C ALA A 35 -15.35 10.00 -17.29
N GLY A 36 -14.24 10.69 -17.08
CA GLY A 36 -13.46 11.35 -18.13
C GLY A 36 -12.97 12.77 -17.81
N GLU A 37 -13.39 13.40 -16.72
CA GLU A 37 -12.91 14.75 -16.35
C GLU A 37 -11.40 14.81 -16.10
N TRP A 38 -10.83 13.75 -15.53
CA TRP A 38 -9.39 13.63 -15.34
C TRP A 38 -8.62 13.78 -16.66
N LYS A 39 -9.20 13.37 -17.81
CA LYS A 39 -8.55 13.52 -19.13
C LYS A 39 -8.41 14.98 -19.52
N ILE A 40 -9.41 15.79 -19.14
CA ILE A 40 -9.44 17.23 -19.37
C ILE A 40 -8.44 17.90 -18.43
N LEU A 41 -8.42 17.52 -17.14
CA LEU A 41 -7.45 18.03 -16.16
C LEU A 41 -6.01 17.73 -16.58
N LEU A 42 -5.71 16.48 -16.97
CA LEU A 42 -4.41 16.07 -17.49
C LEU A 42 -3.99 16.91 -18.70
N LYS A 43 -4.86 16.99 -19.71
CA LYS A 43 -4.58 17.78 -20.92
C LYS A 43 -4.32 19.26 -20.59
N ASN A 44 -5.14 19.85 -19.74
CA ASN A 44 -5.02 21.26 -19.38
C ASN A 44 -3.78 21.53 -18.52
N GLY A 45 -3.45 20.63 -17.59
CA GLY A 45 -2.26 20.70 -16.75
C GLY A 45 -0.98 20.67 -17.57
N LEU A 46 -0.85 19.68 -18.46
CA LEU A 46 0.29 19.57 -19.37
C LEU A 46 0.39 20.78 -20.31
N LYS A 47 -0.73 21.27 -20.84
CA LYS A 47 -0.70 22.47 -21.70
C LYS A 47 -0.24 23.71 -20.94
N ARG A 48 -0.67 23.89 -19.68
CA ARG A 48 -0.24 25.03 -18.85
C ARG A 48 1.27 25.00 -18.58
N LEU A 49 1.83 23.83 -18.28
CA LEU A 49 3.27 23.68 -18.12
C LEU A 49 4.02 23.93 -19.43
N GLU A 50 3.49 23.49 -20.57
CA GLU A 50 4.08 23.80 -21.88
C GLU A 50 4.17 25.31 -22.11
N GLU A 51 3.06 26.03 -21.90
CA GLU A 51 3.00 27.49 -22.05
C GLU A 51 3.94 28.23 -21.07
N TYR A 52 4.20 27.64 -19.90
CA TYR A 52 5.16 28.17 -18.93
C TYR A 52 6.60 27.97 -19.42
N VAL A 53 6.98 26.74 -19.77
CA VAL A 53 8.33 26.41 -20.26
C VAL A 53 8.64 27.16 -21.56
N GLU A 54 7.67 27.37 -22.44
CA GLU A 54 7.85 28.18 -23.66
C GLU A 54 8.21 29.65 -23.37
N LYS A 55 7.80 30.19 -22.21
CA LYS A 55 8.05 31.59 -21.84
C LYS A 55 9.29 31.79 -20.99
N SER A 56 9.60 30.84 -20.11
CA SER A 56 10.66 30.98 -19.11
C SER A 56 11.85 30.04 -19.32
N GLY A 57 11.68 28.97 -20.10
CA GLY A 57 12.67 27.90 -20.27
C GLY A 57 13.57 28.05 -21.49
N SER A 58 14.58 27.19 -21.55
CA SER A 58 15.46 27.07 -22.71
C SER A 58 14.82 26.24 -23.84
N HIS A 59 15.37 26.33 -25.06
CA HIS A 59 14.91 25.51 -26.18
C HIS A 59 15.06 24.00 -25.89
N ASP A 60 16.12 23.63 -25.16
CA ASP A 60 16.39 22.24 -24.79
C ASP A 60 15.41 21.74 -23.72
N GLU A 61 15.09 22.56 -22.71
CA GLU A 61 14.05 22.27 -21.71
C GLU A 61 12.68 22.09 -22.36
N LEU A 62 12.31 22.96 -23.30
CA LEU A 62 11.04 22.84 -24.00
C LEU A 62 10.95 21.53 -24.81
N LYS A 63 12.04 21.14 -25.46
CA LYS A 63 12.11 19.89 -26.22
C LYS A 63 12.02 18.67 -25.30
N ALA A 64 12.73 18.70 -24.16
CA ALA A 64 12.68 17.65 -23.15
C ALA A 64 11.27 17.51 -22.56
N TYR A 65 10.67 18.63 -22.17
CA TYR A 65 9.30 18.71 -21.68
C TYR A 65 8.31 18.09 -22.67
N LYS A 66 8.35 18.51 -23.95
CA LYS A 66 7.43 18.01 -24.99
C LYS A 66 7.52 16.50 -25.17
N LYS A 67 8.73 15.94 -25.10
CA LYS A 67 8.94 14.50 -25.19
C LYS A 67 8.32 13.77 -23.99
N ILE A 68 8.67 14.18 -22.78
CA ILE A 68 8.24 13.49 -21.56
C ILE A 68 6.76 13.65 -21.27
N SER A 69 6.20 14.85 -21.47
CA SER A 69 4.77 15.08 -21.29
C SER A 69 3.92 14.22 -22.24
N ALA A 70 4.38 13.99 -23.48
CA ALA A 70 3.71 13.08 -24.41
C ALA A 70 3.82 11.61 -23.98
N GLU A 71 4.98 11.18 -23.48
CA GLU A 71 5.17 9.83 -22.94
C GLU A 71 4.29 9.62 -21.68
N ALA A 72 4.24 10.60 -20.78
CA ALA A 72 3.44 10.56 -19.57
C ALA A 72 1.92 10.54 -19.88
N ASP A 73 1.43 11.40 -20.79
CA ASP A 73 0.01 11.39 -21.20
C ASP A 73 -0.38 10.02 -21.80
N LYS A 74 0.50 9.44 -22.61
CA LYS A 74 0.28 8.10 -23.19
C LYS A 74 0.24 7.02 -22.10
N ALA A 75 1.23 6.97 -21.22
CA ALA A 75 1.31 5.96 -20.15
C ALA A 75 0.07 5.99 -19.24
N ILE A 76 -0.32 7.18 -18.80
CA ILE A 76 -1.50 7.38 -17.95
C ILE A 76 -2.78 6.91 -18.66
N ARG A 77 -2.93 7.21 -19.96
CA ARG A 77 -4.11 6.78 -20.74
C ARG A 77 -4.17 5.28 -20.97
N GLU A 78 -3.03 4.63 -21.22
CA GLU A 78 -2.97 3.18 -21.43
C GLU A 78 -3.38 2.40 -20.18
N GLN A 79 -3.12 2.95 -19.00
CA GLN A 79 -3.50 2.38 -17.71
C GLN A 79 -4.88 2.83 -17.20
N GLN A 80 -5.71 3.44 -18.05
CA GLN A 80 -7.06 3.88 -17.66
C GLN A 80 -7.88 2.76 -16.98
N ALA A 81 -7.73 1.50 -17.42
CA ALA A 81 -8.44 0.37 -16.83
C ALA A 81 -8.01 0.03 -15.39
N ASN A 82 -6.81 0.44 -15.00
CA ASN A 82 -6.21 0.19 -13.69
C ASN A 82 -6.29 1.42 -12.77
N MET A 83 -6.80 2.55 -13.26
CA MET A 83 -6.94 3.78 -12.48
C MET A 83 -7.83 3.56 -11.27
N GLN A 84 -7.34 4.06 -10.13
CA GLN A 84 -8.05 4.06 -8.86
C GLN A 84 -8.52 5.49 -8.56
N ARG A 85 -8.23 6.03 -7.38
CA ARG A 85 -8.64 7.38 -6.97
C ARG A 85 -7.62 8.46 -7.34
N SER A 86 -6.38 8.10 -7.59
CA SER A 86 -5.38 9.02 -8.11
C SER A 86 -4.25 8.35 -8.90
N VAL A 87 -3.52 9.19 -9.63
CA VAL A 87 -2.29 8.85 -10.34
C VAL A 87 -1.18 9.79 -9.90
N VAL A 88 -0.02 9.24 -9.57
CA VAL A 88 1.20 9.98 -9.29
C VAL A 88 2.28 9.53 -10.26
N LEU A 89 2.88 10.47 -11.00
CA LEU A 89 3.93 10.19 -11.97
C LEU A 89 5.09 11.17 -11.81
N PHE A 90 6.31 10.63 -11.82
CA PHE A 90 7.56 11.38 -11.90
C PHE A 90 8.38 10.91 -13.08
N ALA A 91 8.83 11.83 -13.92
CA ALA A 91 9.67 11.54 -15.07
C ALA A 91 10.75 12.61 -15.26
N SER A 92 12.04 12.22 -15.30
CA SER A 92 13.16 13.14 -15.54
C SER A 92 13.54 13.22 -17.02
N ALA A 93 13.93 14.40 -17.48
CA ALA A 93 14.39 14.69 -18.84
C ALA A 93 15.51 13.76 -19.33
N ASP A 94 16.44 13.40 -18.44
CA ASP A 94 17.52 12.46 -18.69
C ASP A 94 17.09 10.97 -18.78
N GLY A 95 15.84 10.65 -18.42
CA GLY A 95 15.28 9.31 -18.43
C GLY A 95 15.73 8.40 -17.29
N GLU A 96 16.49 8.91 -16.31
CA GLU A 96 16.93 8.11 -15.15
C GLU A 96 15.80 7.84 -14.16
N VAL A 97 14.78 8.71 -14.12
CA VAL A 97 13.60 8.57 -13.26
C VAL A 97 12.38 8.37 -14.13
N TRP A 98 11.71 7.23 -13.91
CA TRP A 98 10.34 6.98 -14.31
C TRP A 98 9.63 6.24 -13.18
N THR A 99 8.78 6.94 -12.45
CA THR A 99 8.00 6.37 -11.35
C THR A 99 6.53 6.67 -11.61
N GLU A 100 5.71 5.63 -11.64
CA GLU A 100 4.28 5.71 -11.92
C GLU A 100 3.52 4.89 -10.88
N LYS A 101 2.54 5.51 -10.23
CA LYS A 101 1.73 4.89 -9.16
C LYS A 101 0.25 5.22 -9.35
N TYR A 102 -0.57 4.20 -9.18
CA TYR A 102 -2.03 4.30 -9.17
C TYR A 102 -2.49 4.03 -7.75
N LEU A 103 -3.03 5.04 -7.07
CA LEU A 103 -3.28 4.97 -5.63
C LEU A 103 -4.77 4.94 -5.31
N GLN A 104 -5.11 4.19 -4.26
CA GLN A 104 -6.46 4.13 -3.67
C GLN A 104 -6.78 5.34 -2.78
N VAL A 105 -5.90 6.33 -2.71
CA VAL A 105 -6.07 7.55 -1.91
C VAL A 105 -6.17 8.77 -2.82
N PRO A 106 -6.97 9.78 -2.45
CA PRO A 106 -7.09 10.99 -3.24
C PRO A 106 -5.81 11.84 -3.16
N VAL A 107 -5.55 12.61 -4.21
CA VAL A 107 -4.51 13.65 -4.26
C VAL A 107 -5.11 14.94 -4.77
N GLU A 108 -4.45 16.06 -4.50
CA GLU A 108 -4.78 17.32 -5.13
C GLU A 108 -4.16 17.35 -6.54
N THR A 109 -4.98 17.68 -7.55
CA THR A 109 -4.52 17.69 -8.94
C THR A 109 -3.54 18.84 -9.16
N GLU A 110 -2.27 18.51 -9.37
CA GLU A 110 -1.17 19.45 -9.56
C GLU A 110 -0.14 18.94 -10.56
N PHE A 111 0.52 19.88 -11.24
CA PHE A 111 1.51 19.60 -12.27
C PHE A 111 2.70 20.52 -12.05
N HIS A 112 3.90 19.95 -12.00
CA HIS A 112 5.14 20.69 -11.76
C HIS A 112 6.19 20.30 -12.80
N TRP A 113 6.96 21.29 -13.26
CA TRP A 113 8.14 21.10 -14.08
C TRP A 113 9.30 21.86 -13.46
N GLU A 114 10.13 21.15 -12.71
CA GLU A 114 11.16 21.75 -11.85
C GLU A 114 12.45 20.92 -11.94
N LYS A 115 13.57 21.47 -11.48
CA LYS A 115 14.85 20.72 -11.48
C LYS A 115 14.86 19.53 -10.53
N THR A 116 13.99 19.53 -9.54
CA THR A 116 13.83 18.45 -8.56
C THR A 116 12.39 17.94 -8.58
N PRO A 117 12.15 16.63 -8.33
CA PRO A 117 10.79 16.12 -8.22
C PRO A 117 10.03 16.82 -7.10
N ALA A 118 8.77 17.22 -7.35
CA ALA A 118 7.93 17.83 -6.32
C ALA A 118 7.31 16.73 -5.43
N THR A 119 7.95 16.39 -4.31
CA THR A 119 7.56 15.25 -3.45
C THR A 119 6.56 15.58 -2.34
N ASP A 120 6.26 16.85 -2.11
CA ASP A 120 5.48 17.34 -0.95
C ASP A 120 4.14 16.61 -0.73
N GLN A 121 3.35 16.41 -1.79
CA GLN A 121 2.07 15.71 -1.66
C GLN A 121 2.27 14.22 -1.34
N LEU A 122 3.27 13.58 -1.94
CA LEU A 122 3.58 12.18 -1.67
C LEU A 122 4.06 11.97 -0.23
N GLU A 123 4.81 12.92 0.32
CA GLU A 123 5.23 12.93 1.73
C GLU A 123 4.01 13.01 2.66
N LYS A 124 3.09 13.95 2.41
CA LYS A 124 1.85 14.08 3.17
C LYS A 124 0.97 12.82 3.12
N LEU A 125 0.90 12.16 1.96
CA LEU A 125 0.20 10.89 1.83
C LEU A 125 0.86 9.81 2.69
N GLN A 126 2.19 9.78 2.74
CA GLN A 126 2.91 8.80 3.54
C GLN A 126 2.70 8.99 5.05
N GLU A 127 2.56 10.24 5.48
CA GLU A 127 2.22 10.59 6.87
C GLU A 127 0.75 10.26 7.20
N SER A 128 -0.17 10.52 6.26
CA SER A 128 -1.61 10.31 6.46
C SER A 128 -2.03 8.84 6.30
N PHE A 129 -1.29 8.09 5.49
CA PHE A 129 -1.52 6.68 5.19
C PHE A 129 -0.24 5.86 5.43
N PRO A 130 0.22 5.77 6.69
CA PRO A 130 1.48 5.10 7.03
C PRO A 130 1.46 3.63 6.65
N SER A 131 2.65 3.07 6.40
CA SER A 131 2.76 1.63 6.16
C SER A 131 2.52 0.89 7.47
N ALA A 132 1.54 -0.02 7.49
CA ALA A 132 1.16 -0.75 8.69
C ALA A 132 1.05 -2.25 8.42
N GLY A 133 1.44 -3.05 9.40
CA GLY A 133 1.20 -4.49 9.40
C GLY A 133 -0.04 -4.79 10.22
N LEU A 134 -0.97 -5.57 9.67
CA LEU A 134 -2.10 -6.12 10.42
C LEU A 134 -1.84 -7.60 10.67
N ILE A 135 -1.85 -8.03 11.92
CA ILE A 135 -1.79 -9.45 12.28
C ILE A 135 -3.16 -9.86 12.79
N LEU A 136 -3.87 -10.67 12.00
CA LEU A 136 -5.17 -11.23 12.36
C LEU A 136 -4.95 -12.57 13.03
N VAL A 137 -5.35 -12.69 14.30
CA VAL A 137 -5.12 -13.86 15.14
C VAL A 137 -6.44 -14.56 15.42
N GLN A 138 -6.55 -15.80 14.95
CA GLN A 138 -7.58 -16.75 15.34
C GLN A 138 -6.96 -17.89 16.15
N GLN A 139 -7.81 -18.84 16.56
CA GLN A 139 -7.36 -19.98 17.34
C GLN A 139 -6.25 -20.76 16.62
N ARG A 140 -6.42 -21.13 15.35
CA ARG A 140 -5.45 -21.98 14.63
C ARG A 140 -4.74 -21.30 13.47
N ASP A 141 -5.16 -20.09 13.16
CA ASP A 141 -4.79 -19.37 11.96
C ASP A 141 -4.32 -17.98 12.34
N VAL A 142 -3.24 -17.55 11.70
CA VAL A 142 -2.74 -16.19 11.79
C VAL A 142 -2.54 -15.68 10.38
N ALA A 143 -3.11 -14.52 10.06
CA ALA A 143 -2.85 -13.84 8.81
C ALA A 143 -2.03 -12.57 9.08
N TYR A 144 -1.08 -12.29 8.20
CA TYR A 144 -0.37 -11.04 8.14
C TYR A 144 -0.77 -10.31 6.87
N VAL A 145 -1.23 -9.08 7.01
CA VAL A 145 -1.64 -8.22 5.89
C VAL A 145 -0.76 -6.98 5.92
N ASP A 146 0.01 -6.77 4.86
CA ASP A 146 0.79 -5.55 4.64
C ASP A 146 -0.11 -4.49 3.99
N ILE A 147 -0.23 -3.34 4.62
CA ILE A 147 -1.00 -2.22 4.08
C ILE A 147 -0.14 -0.96 4.00
N GLY A 148 -0.51 -0.05 3.10
CA GLY A 148 0.11 1.27 2.97
C GLY A 148 -0.57 2.08 1.88
N LEU A 149 -0.66 3.41 2.01
CA LEU A 149 -1.30 4.28 1.01
C LEU A 149 -2.74 3.88 0.67
N GLY A 150 -3.49 3.45 1.69
CA GLY A 150 -4.88 3.06 1.53
C GLY A 150 -5.11 1.78 0.72
N GLU A 151 -4.09 0.94 0.52
CA GLU A 151 -4.23 -0.36 -0.15
C GLU A 151 -3.62 -1.51 0.65
N VAL A 152 -4.15 -2.71 0.39
CA VAL A 152 -3.54 -3.98 0.80
C VAL A 152 -2.50 -4.36 -0.24
N LYS A 153 -1.25 -4.51 0.18
CA LYS A 153 -0.08 -4.76 -0.68
C LYS A 153 0.28 -6.23 -0.77
N ASP A 154 0.18 -6.94 0.35
CA ASP A 154 0.50 -8.36 0.44
C ASP A 154 -0.30 -9.01 1.57
N GLU A 155 -0.55 -10.30 1.45
CA GLU A 155 -1.24 -11.10 2.45
C GLU A 155 -0.60 -12.49 2.55
N MET A 156 -0.31 -12.90 3.79
CA MET A 156 0.26 -14.19 4.13
C MET A 156 -0.58 -14.85 5.20
N GLN A 157 -0.93 -16.12 5.00
CA GLN A 157 -1.66 -16.90 5.97
C GLN A 157 -0.78 -18.03 6.53
N TYR A 158 -0.85 -18.20 7.84
CA TYR A 158 -0.15 -19.22 8.61
C TYR A 158 -1.19 -20.06 9.35
N SER A 159 -1.22 -21.35 9.06
CA SER A 159 -2.11 -22.29 9.74
C SER A 159 -1.29 -23.32 10.51
N TRP A 160 -1.75 -23.68 11.71
CA TRP A 160 -1.13 -24.74 12.50
C TRP A 160 -1.48 -26.12 11.95
N GLU A 161 -0.44 -26.88 11.56
CA GLU A 161 -0.57 -28.26 11.11
C GLU A 161 -0.38 -29.26 12.26
N LEU A 162 -1.42 -30.06 12.48
CA LEU A 162 -1.52 -31.02 13.57
C LEU A 162 -0.52 -32.19 13.44
N ASP A 163 -0.16 -32.55 12.21
CA ASP A 163 0.65 -33.75 11.94
C ASP A 163 2.15 -33.49 12.08
N SER A 164 2.60 -32.24 11.93
CA SER A 164 4.01 -31.85 11.93
C SER A 164 4.43 -31.01 13.13
N GLU A 165 3.47 -30.53 13.93
CA GLU A 165 3.67 -29.49 14.95
C GLU A 165 4.37 -28.23 14.40
N ASP A 166 4.30 -28.00 13.08
CA ASP A 166 4.96 -26.91 12.35
C ASP A 166 3.93 -26.06 11.58
N TRP A 167 4.34 -24.92 11.03
CA TRP A 167 3.48 -24.05 10.23
C TRP A 167 3.65 -24.26 8.71
N LYS A 168 2.58 -24.02 7.95
CA LYS A 168 2.66 -23.79 6.50
C LYS A 168 2.26 -22.35 6.16
N GLU A 169 3.12 -21.68 5.40
CA GLU A 169 2.86 -20.34 4.83
C GLU A 169 2.17 -20.51 3.49
N TYR A 170 1.01 -19.87 3.35
CA TYR A 170 0.30 -19.71 2.09
C TYR A 170 0.45 -18.26 1.64
N LYS A 171 0.86 -18.04 0.38
CA LYS A 171 1.01 -16.71 -0.24
C LYS A 171 0.07 -16.54 -1.43
N GLY A 172 -0.60 -15.40 -1.52
CA GLY A 172 -1.35 -14.95 -2.71
C GLY A 172 -2.68 -14.27 -2.41
N ASN A 173 -3.26 -13.57 -3.40
CA ASN A 173 -4.60 -12.97 -3.34
C ASN A 173 -5.66 -14.07 -3.15
N ALA A 174 -5.90 -14.48 -1.91
CA ALA A 174 -6.89 -15.50 -1.57
C ALA A 174 -8.29 -14.89 -1.47
N THR A 175 -8.76 -14.27 -2.55
CA THR A 175 -10.19 -14.36 -2.87
C THR A 175 -10.42 -15.80 -3.27
N SER A 176 -10.78 -16.64 -2.29
CA SER A 176 -11.25 -18.03 -2.34
C SER A 176 -10.30 -19.13 -1.81
N VAL A 177 -10.93 -20.07 -1.05
CA VAL A 177 -10.54 -21.47 -0.77
C VAL A 177 -9.70 -21.62 0.54
N ARG A 178 -10.16 -22.17 1.69
CA ARG A 178 -11.13 -23.26 2.00
C ARG A 178 -11.76 -23.10 3.38
N VAL A 179 -13.08 -23.29 3.46
CA VAL A 179 -13.74 -23.79 4.67
C VAL A 179 -13.35 -25.26 4.83
N ALA A 180 -12.69 -25.60 5.93
CA ALA A 180 -12.55 -26.99 6.35
C ALA A 180 -13.70 -27.33 7.31
N SER A 181 -14.69 -28.05 6.79
CA SER A 181 -15.74 -28.73 7.57
C SER A 181 -15.21 -30.03 8.17
N GLY A 182 -15.47 -30.31 9.45
CA GLY A 182 -15.20 -31.63 10.04
C GLY A 182 -15.42 -31.70 11.55
N SER A 183 -16.47 -32.41 11.97
CA SER A 183 -16.96 -32.57 13.34
C SER A 183 -16.22 -33.64 14.16
N THR A 184 -16.37 -33.55 15.49
CA THR A 184 -16.27 -34.61 16.52
C THR A 184 -14.90 -35.05 17.07
N GLN A 185 -13.80 -34.36 16.77
CA GLN A 185 -12.52 -34.46 17.51
C GLN A 185 -12.07 -33.13 18.15
N MET A 186 -13.01 -32.18 18.30
CA MET A 186 -12.66 -30.79 18.60
C MET A 186 -11.98 -30.60 19.97
N ASP A 187 -12.31 -31.39 20.99
CA ASP A 187 -11.85 -31.13 22.36
C ASP A 187 -10.43 -31.66 22.65
N GLU A 188 -10.08 -32.85 22.16
CA GLU A 188 -8.69 -33.36 22.28
C GLU A 188 -7.73 -32.54 21.40
N LEU A 189 -8.20 -32.11 20.22
CA LEU A 189 -7.44 -31.22 19.34
C LEU A 189 -7.25 -29.82 19.94
N LYS A 190 -8.26 -29.28 20.64
CA LYS A 190 -8.15 -28.01 21.38
C LYS A 190 -7.15 -28.12 22.53
N HIS A 191 -7.20 -29.20 23.31
CA HIS A 191 -6.25 -29.38 24.42
C HIS A 191 -4.80 -29.43 23.94
N ARG A 192 -4.51 -30.22 22.90
CA ARG A 192 -3.16 -30.27 22.32
C ARG A 192 -2.72 -28.94 21.73
N PHE A 193 -3.66 -28.21 21.12
CA PHE A 193 -3.37 -26.86 20.64
C PHE A 193 -3.01 -25.93 21.80
N GLU A 194 -3.83 -25.86 22.86
CA GLU A 194 -3.59 -25.01 24.02
C GLU A 194 -2.25 -25.31 24.70
N GLU A 195 -1.87 -26.60 24.80
CA GLU A 195 -0.59 -27.03 25.38
C GLU A 195 0.63 -26.61 24.53
N ASN A 196 0.49 -26.59 23.21
CA ASN A 196 1.59 -26.30 22.27
C ASN A 196 1.58 -24.86 21.73
N ARG A 197 0.51 -24.10 21.97
CA ARG A 197 0.28 -22.75 21.44
C ARG A 197 1.42 -21.79 21.72
N HIS A 198 1.96 -21.79 22.93
CA HIS A 198 3.07 -20.91 23.31
C HIS A 198 4.33 -21.15 22.47
N ARG A 199 4.65 -22.41 22.15
CA ARG A 199 5.80 -22.74 21.29
C ARG A 199 5.55 -22.28 19.86
N TRP A 200 4.33 -22.48 19.36
CA TRP A 200 3.92 -22.06 18.03
C TRP A 200 3.94 -20.54 17.87
N TYR A 201 3.35 -19.78 18.78
CA TYR A 201 3.39 -18.31 18.74
C TYR A 201 4.81 -17.77 18.88
N LYS A 202 5.66 -18.40 19.69
CA LYS A 202 7.07 -18.00 19.78
C LYS A 202 7.82 -18.16 18.45
N SER A 203 7.63 -19.26 17.72
CA SER A 203 8.29 -19.44 16.42
C SER A 203 7.71 -18.50 15.37
N LEU A 204 6.38 -18.41 15.31
CA LEU A 204 5.69 -17.55 14.34
C LEU A 204 5.99 -16.06 14.56
N ALA A 205 6.07 -15.61 15.81
CA ALA A 205 6.41 -14.21 16.12
C ALA A 205 7.74 -13.79 15.49
N SER A 206 8.75 -14.66 15.48
CA SER A 206 10.03 -14.37 14.82
C SER A 206 9.92 -14.19 13.30
N VAL A 207 9.01 -14.94 12.67
CA VAL A 207 8.70 -14.82 11.23
C VAL A 207 7.97 -13.50 10.99
N LEU A 208 6.96 -13.19 11.80
CA LEU A 208 6.17 -11.97 11.70
C LEU A 208 7.02 -10.71 11.92
N ASP A 209 7.89 -10.70 12.94
CA ASP A 209 8.83 -9.60 13.17
C ASP A 209 9.74 -9.36 11.96
N LYS A 210 10.20 -10.44 11.32
CA LYS A 210 10.97 -10.34 10.10
C LYS A 210 10.14 -9.74 8.96
N LYS A 211 8.88 -10.16 8.78
CA LYS A 211 7.99 -9.59 7.76
C LYS A 211 7.76 -8.10 7.99
N VAL A 212 7.37 -7.71 9.20
CA VAL A 212 7.15 -6.31 9.60
C VAL A 212 8.40 -5.46 9.29
N LYS A 213 9.59 -5.99 9.55
CA LYS A 213 10.85 -5.32 9.24
C LYS A 213 11.13 -5.25 7.73
N ASP A 214 10.98 -6.36 7.01
CA ASP A 214 11.27 -6.46 5.57
C ASP A 214 10.33 -5.57 4.74
N HIS A 215 9.07 -5.44 5.15
CA HIS A 215 8.07 -4.55 4.54
C HIS A 215 8.19 -3.10 5.04
N GLY A 216 8.98 -2.85 6.09
CA GLY A 216 9.25 -1.51 6.61
C GLY A 216 8.02 -0.88 7.30
N ASN A 217 7.15 -1.70 7.89
CA ASN A 217 5.95 -1.22 8.55
C ASN A 217 6.31 -0.36 9.76
N GLN A 218 5.77 0.86 9.75
CA GLN A 218 5.94 1.83 10.81
C GLN A 218 5.08 1.42 12.00
N GLU A 219 3.85 1.00 11.72
CA GLU A 219 2.83 0.61 12.69
C GLU A 219 2.51 -0.89 12.62
N LEU A 220 2.06 -1.44 13.73
CA LEU A 220 1.69 -2.85 13.84
C LEU A 220 0.42 -3.00 14.66
N TYR A 221 -0.60 -3.61 14.09
CA TYR A 221 -1.90 -3.82 14.73
C TYR A 221 -2.16 -5.30 14.92
N LEU A 222 -2.68 -5.68 16.10
CA LEU A 222 -3.13 -7.04 16.35
C LEU A 222 -4.65 -7.08 16.41
N ILE A 223 -5.27 -7.94 15.61
CA ILE A 223 -6.72 -8.05 15.50
C ILE A 223 -7.13 -9.47 15.84
N GLY A 224 -8.05 -9.67 16.77
CA GLY A 224 -8.53 -11.00 17.11
C GLY A 224 -9.16 -11.10 18.49
N SER A 225 -9.36 -12.32 19.00
CA SER A 225 -9.82 -12.47 20.38
C SER A 225 -8.71 -12.08 21.35
N LYS A 226 -9.09 -11.46 22.46
CA LYS A 226 -8.16 -10.91 23.46
C LYS A 226 -7.15 -11.95 23.96
N GLU A 227 -7.60 -13.18 24.18
CA GLU A 227 -6.74 -14.27 24.66
C GLU A 227 -5.58 -14.56 23.70
N TYR A 228 -5.90 -14.81 22.42
CA TYR A 228 -4.89 -15.21 21.42
C TYR A 228 -3.98 -14.05 21.04
N VAL A 229 -4.53 -12.84 20.93
CA VAL A 229 -3.74 -11.64 20.64
C VAL A 229 -2.74 -11.36 21.75
N GLN A 230 -3.16 -11.41 23.02
CA GLN A 230 -2.26 -11.18 24.16
C GLN A 230 -1.16 -12.24 24.28
N ASP A 231 -1.44 -13.47 23.88
CA ASP A 231 -0.45 -14.54 23.91
C ASP A 231 0.61 -14.35 22.82
N LEU A 232 0.20 -14.10 21.57
CA LEU A 232 1.12 -13.80 20.48
C LEU A 232 1.93 -12.53 20.73
N GLN A 233 1.29 -11.47 21.26
CA GLN A 233 1.93 -10.18 21.54
C GLN A 233 3.16 -10.30 22.45
N LYS A 234 3.14 -11.23 23.43
CA LYS A 234 4.28 -11.46 24.34
C LYS A 234 5.54 -11.96 23.65
N HIS A 235 5.41 -12.47 22.43
CA HIS A 235 6.50 -13.06 21.66
C HIS A 235 7.02 -12.15 20.54
N LEU A 236 6.29 -11.08 20.20
CA LEU A 236 6.69 -10.10 19.19
C LEU A 236 7.74 -9.14 19.77
N ASN A 237 8.74 -8.80 18.96
CA ASN A 237 9.76 -7.81 19.32
C ASN A 237 9.35 -6.40 18.92
N LYS A 238 8.57 -6.25 17.83
CA LYS A 238 8.01 -4.95 17.43
C LYS A 238 6.92 -4.52 18.41
N GLU A 239 6.98 -3.25 18.82
CA GLU A 239 5.91 -2.62 19.60
C GLU A 239 4.60 -2.59 18.80
N VAL A 240 3.53 -3.07 19.43
CA VAL A 240 2.18 -3.09 18.85
C VAL A 240 1.54 -1.72 19.08
N THR A 241 1.16 -1.07 17.99
CA THR A 241 0.48 0.23 17.98
C THR A 241 -0.88 0.14 18.67
N ASP A 242 -1.68 -0.86 18.31
CA ASP A 242 -2.98 -1.09 18.95
C ASP A 242 -3.46 -2.56 18.85
N VAL A 243 -4.37 -2.93 19.75
CA VAL A 243 -5.00 -4.25 19.83
C VAL A 243 -6.51 -4.12 19.67
N ILE A 244 -7.05 -4.75 18.63
CA ILE A 244 -8.46 -4.62 18.25
C ILE A 244 -9.18 -5.94 18.53
N PRO A 245 -10.07 -5.97 19.55
CA PRO A 245 -10.78 -7.18 19.96
C PRO A 245 -11.97 -7.49 19.04
N LYS A 246 -11.74 -7.58 17.73
CA LYS A 246 -12.74 -7.92 16.70
C LYS A 246 -12.24 -9.09 15.86
N ASN A 247 -13.15 -9.89 15.32
CA ASN A 247 -12.80 -10.91 14.34
C ASN A 247 -12.96 -10.32 12.93
N LEU A 248 -11.85 -10.01 12.27
CA LEU A 248 -11.81 -9.47 10.90
C LEU A 248 -11.15 -10.44 9.92
N PHE A 249 -10.95 -11.70 10.30
CA PHE A 249 -10.20 -12.67 9.48
C PHE A 249 -10.85 -12.93 8.11
N SER A 250 -12.17 -12.80 8.01
CA SER A 250 -12.92 -12.94 6.76
C SER A 250 -13.46 -11.59 6.26
N SER A 251 -13.01 -10.49 6.83
CA SER A 251 -13.48 -9.16 6.45
C SER A 251 -12.88 -8.76 5.10
N PRO A 252 -13.64 -8.03 4.27
CA PRO A 252 -13.12 -7.50 3.02
C PRO A 252 -12.02 -6.45 3.27
N SER A 253 -11.12 -6.25 2.30
CA SER A 253 -9.96 -5.36 2.43
C SER A 253 -10.30 -3.95 2.90
N HIS A 254 -11.44 -3.38 2.48
CA HIS A 254 -11.85 -2.04 2.91
C HIS A 254 -12.14 -1.95 4.42
N GLU A 255 -12.64 -3.02 5.05
CA GLU A 255 -12.82 -3.04 6.52
C GLU A 255 -11.48 -3.14 7.24
N LEU A 256 -10.50 -3.84 6.68
CA LEU A 256 -9.14 -3.92 7.20
C LEU A 256 -8.42 -2.57 7.09
N LEU A 257 -8.63 -1.83 6.00
CA LEU A 257 -8.05 -0.51 5.81
C LEU A 257 -8.62 0.51 6.81
N ASN A 258 -9.91 0.41 7.13
CA ASN A 258 -10.56 1.28 8.13
C ASN A 258 -10.02 1.11 9.55
N VAL A 259 -9.36 -0.01 9.84
CA VAL A 259 -8.70 -0.21 11.15
C VAL A 259 -7.54 0.78 11.35
N VAL A 260 -6.82 1.11 10.27
CA VAL A 260 -5.61 1.93 10.33
C VAL A 260 -5.91 3.37 9.91
N TYR A 261 -6.77 3.56 8.91
CA TYR A 261 -6.98 4.87 8.29
C TYR A 261 -8.35 5.49 8.58
N ASP A 262 -9.18 4.85 9.42
CA ASP A 262 -10.60 5.19 9.60
C ASP A 262 -11.37 5.19 8.26
N GLU A 263 -12.54 5.85 8.18
CA GLU A 263 -13.35 5.90 6.96
C GLU A 263 -12.72 6.72 5.81
N ASN A 264 -11.48 7.20 5.94
CA ASN A 264 -10.83 8.07 4.96
C ASN A 264 -10.44 7.36 3.65
N VAL A 265 -10.52 6.03 3.61
CA VAL A 265 -10.17 5.21 2.43
C VAL A 265 -11.40 4.83 1.59
N ARG A 266 -12.62 5.12 2.08
CA ARG A 266 -13.86 4.91 1.32
C ARG A 266 -14.05 5.90 0.17
#